data_AF-A0A956QWI0-F1
#
_entry.id   AF-A0A956QWI0-F1
#
_cell.length_a   1.000
_cell.length_b   1.000
_cell.length_c   1.000
_cell.angle_alpha   90.00
_cell.angle_beta   90.00
_cell.angle_gamma   90.00
#
_symmetry.space_group_name_H-M   'P 1'
#
loop_
_entity.id
_entity.type
_entity.pdbx_description
1 polymer ?
#
loop_
_entity_poly.entity_id
_entity_poly.type
_entity_poly.pdbx_seq_one_letter_code
_entity_poly.pdbx_strand_id
1 'polypeptide(L)'
;MKPAWYMKFQERDDCLLDKTGGLPTHLPRVVPRNGAGEEMAFIAQFYCMDGRLAIPDTLCVQLYQDPDGDPLPVAVRLPVDAPENQNGQGLAHPQVKRLAIDWTVKQDPDNIPDVVGLTDEEGELMESKIAGTPYYTDDELPEGHTYLFQLAEEPAGLNFADRIAIVTMDETGDLYVRLQ
;
A
#
# COMPACT_ATOMS: atom_id res chain seq x y z
N MET A 1 -8.60 0.20 -21.57
CA MET A 1 -8.88 0.68 -20.21
C MET A 1 -8.72 -0.47 -19.25
N LYS A 2 -8.21 -0.20 -18.05
CA LYS A 2 -7.92 -1.20 -17.01
C LYS A 2 -8.79 -0.95 -15.77
N PRO A 3 -9.43 -1.98 -15.19
CA PRO A 3 -10.11 -1.79 -13.91
C PRO A 3 -9.11 -1.48 -12.81
N ALA A 4 -9.46 -0.52 -11.94
CA ALA A 4 -8.68 -0.11 -10.79
C ALA A 4 -9.59 0.10 -9.58
N TRP A 5 -9.11 -0.26 -8.40
CA TRP A 5 -9.84 -0.11 -7.14
C TRP A 5 -9.26 1.05 -6.36
N TYR A 6 -9.93 2.20 -6.44
CA TYR A 6 -9.55 3.42 -5.76
C TYR A 6 -9.96 3.38 -4.29
N MET A 7 -9.04 3.80 -3.42
CA MET A 7 -9.22 3.80 -1.97
C MET A 7 -10.05 5.00 -1.52
N LYS A 8 -11.11 4.74 -0.74
CA LYS A 8 -11.89 5.74 -0.03
C LYS A 8 -11.63 5.59 1.46
N PHE A 9 -10.88 6.53 2.01
CA PHE A 9 -10.54 6.53 3.42
C PHE A 9 -11.70 7.07 4.26
N GLN A 10 -12.06 6.34 5.32
CA GLN A 10 -13.18 6.65 6.20
C GLN A 10 -12.74 6.66 7.66
N GLU A 11 -13.17 7.66 8.41
CA GLU A 11 -13.07 7.68 9.87
C GLU A 11 -14.20 6.81 10.45
N ARG A 12 -13.89 5.54 10.73
CA ARG A 12 -14.84 4.62 11.39
C ARG A 12 -14.11 3.56 12.23
N ASP A 13 -14.75 3.12 13.31
CA ASP A 13 -14.15 2.23 14.30
C ASP A 13 -14.14 0.74 13.91
N ASP A 14 -14.93 0.34 12.90
CA ASP A 14 -15.10 -1.04 12.42
C ASP A 14 -14.05 -1.48 11.39
N CYS A 15 -12.82 -0.93 11.49
CA CYS A 15 -11.67 -1.20 10.61
C CYS A 15 -11.17 -2.66 10.63
N LEU A 16 -11.94 -3.62 10.14
CA LEU A 16 -11.59 -5.04 10.26
C LEU A 16 -10.66 -5.55 9.15
N LEU A 17 -10.81 -5.05 7.91
CA LEU A 17 -10.10 -5.58 6.75
C LEU A 17 -8.98 -4.65 6.27
N ASP A 18 -9.29 -3.69 5.41
CA ASP A 18 -8.30 -2.79 4.80
C ASP A 18 -8.27 -1.48 5.59
N LYS A 19 -7.07 -1.04 5.98
CA LYS A 19 -6.90 0.15 6.83
C LYS A 19 -5.51 0.76 6.74
N THR A 20 -5.42 2.01 7.18
CA THR A 20 -4.17 2.67 7.57
C THR A 20 -4.08 2.81 9.09
N GLY A 21 -2.86 2.97 9.60
CA GLY A 21 -2.57 3.33 11.00
C GLY A 21 -3.02 2.33 12.06
N GLY A 22 -2.72 2.66 13.32
CA GLY A 22 -2.96 1.77 14.46
C GLY A 22 -2.03 0.56 14.47
N LEU A 23 -2.55 -0.60 14.89
CA LEU A 23 -1.80 -1.86 14.96
C LEU A 23 -2.24 -2.83 13.86
N PRO A 24 -1.37 -3.73 13.38
CA PRO A 24 -1.72 -4.72 12.37
C PRO A 24 -2.79 -5.68 12.89
N THR A 25 -3.72 -6.12 12.04
CA THR A 25 -4.76 -7.11 12.42
C THR A 25 -4.19 -8.53 12.54
N HIS A 26 -3.17 -8.86 11.74
CA HIS A 26 -2.44 -10.14 11.79
C HIS A 26 -0.95 -9.89 11.98
N LEU A 27 -0.23 -10.86 12.56
CA LEU A 27 1.19 -10.70 12.85
C LEU A 27 2.05 -11.33 11.75
N PRO A 28 3.09 -10.61 11.27
CA PRO A 28 4.12 -11.22 10.45
C PRO A 28 4.94 -12.21 11.27
N ARG A 29 5.51 -13.22 10.59
CA ARG A 29 6.46 -14.16 11.23
C ARG A 29 7.69 -13.44 11.76
N VAL A 30 8.12 -12.40 11.07
CA VAL A 30 9.23 -11.52 11.44
C VAL A 30 8.77 -10.08 11.24
N VAL A 31 8.81 -9.27 12.30
CA VAL A 31 8.51 -7.84 12.21
C VAL A 31 9.65 -7.15 11.45
N PRO A 32 9.35 -6.32 10.44
CA PRO A 32 10.37 -5.55 9.73
C PRO A 32 11.19 -4.66 10.67
N ARG A 33 12.48 -4.53 10.36
CA ARG A 33 13.41 -3.69 11.12
C ARG A 33 14.11 -2.70 10.20
N ASN A 34 14.37 -1.50 10.69
CA ASN A 34 15.11 -0.46 9.96
C ASN A 34 16.61 -0.81 9.89
N GLY A 35 17.40 0.07 9.24
CA GLY A 35 18.86 -0.11 9.11
C GLY A 35 19.62 -0.12 10.44
N ALA A 36 19.03 0.45 11.51
CA ALA A 36 19.57 0.41 12.86
C ALA A 36 19.17 -0.86 13.65
N GLY A 37 18.31 -1.71 13.08
CA GLY A 37 17.80 -2.93 13.71
C GLY A 37 16.61 -2.70 14.64
N GLU A 38 15.98 -1.54 14.62
CA GLU A 38 14.78 -1.20 15.40
C GLU A 38 13.52 -1.63 14.67
N GLU A 39 12.45 -1.95 15.40
CA GLU A 39 11.19 -2.37 14.78
C GLU A 39 10.53 -1.22 14.02
N MET A 40 10.11 -1.49 12.79
CA MET A 40 9.36 -0.53 11.98
C MET A 40 7.89 -0.48 12.43
N ALA A 41 7.28 0.68 12.28
CA ALA A 41 5.88 0.91 12.65
C ALA A 41 4.93 0.50 11.53
N PHE A 42 3.78 -0.07 11.90
CA PHE A 42 2.71 -0.41 10.98
C PHE A 42 2.06 0.86 10.41
N ILE A 43 1.87 0.90 9.09
CA ILE A 43 1.24 2.04 8.41
C ILE A 43 -0.01 1.67 7.60
N ALA A 44 -0.12 0.46 7.03
CA ALA A 44 -1.29 0.03 6.27
C ALA A 44 -1.40 -1.49 6.10
N GLN A 45 -2.61 -1.98 5.80
CA GLN A 45 -2.83 -3.36 5.35
C GLN A 45 -3.92 -3.46 4.28
N PHE A 46 -3.75 -4.42 3.37
CA PHE A 46 -4.67 -4.73 2.28
C PHE A 46 -4.86 -6.24 2.16
N TYR A 47 -6.07 -6.72 2.43
CA TYR A 47 -6.44 -8.13 2.25
C TYR A 47 -6.40 -8.51 0.77
N CYS A 48 -5.77 -9.66 0.53
CA CYS A 48 -5.77 -10.30 -0.76
C CYS A 48 -7.13 -10.94 -0.98
N MET A 49 -7.79 -10.53 -2.06
CA MET A 49 -9.12 -10.97 -2.44
C MET A 49 -9.16 -11.18 -3.94
N ASP A 50 -9.82 -12.26 -4.35
CA ASP A 50 -10.06 -12.55 -5.75
C ASP A 50 -10.73 -11.35 -6.44
N GLY A 51 -10.16 -10.97 -7.58
CA GLY A 51 -10.65 -9.85 -8.36
C GLY A 51 -10.31 -8.46 -7.83
N ARG A 52 -9.49 -8.30 -6.79
CA ARG A 52 -8.94 -6.98 -6.39
C ARG A 52 -7.41 -7.03 -6.21
N LEU A 53 -6.94 -7.80 -5.23
CA LEU A 53 -5.53 -8.03 -4.95
C LEU A 53 -5.32 -9.53 -4.86
N ALA A 54 -5.11 -10.18 -6.00
CA ALA A 54 -5.06 -11.63 -6.10
C ALA A 54 -3.61 -12.11 -6.07
N ILE A 55 -3.04 -12.22 -4.86
CA ILE A 55 -1.73 -12.83 -4.65
C ILE A 55 -1.94 -14.25 -4.08
N PRO A 56 -1.45 -15.31 -4.75
CA PRO A 56 -1.60 -16.67 -4.26
C PRO A 56 -1.07 -16.87 -2.84
N ASP A 57 -1.71 -17.78 -2.09
CA ASP A 57 -1.32 -18.20 -0.73
C ASP A 57 -1.10 -17.05 0.28
N THR A 58 -1.76 -15.91 0.04
CA THR A 58 -1.57 -14.67 0.81
C THR A 58 -2.88 -14.22 1.43
N LEU A 59 -2.85 -13.92 2.73
CA LEU A 59 -3.97 -13.33 3.46
C LEU A 59 -4.09 -11.83 3.18
N CYS A 60 -3.00 -11.11 3.39
CA CYS A 60 -2.92 -9.67 3.18
C CYS A 60 -1.47 -9.23 2.95
N VAL A 61 -1.34 -8.04 2.39
CA VAL A 61 -0.07 -7.30 2.36
C VAL A 61 -0.13 -6.23 3.45
N GLN A 62 0.92 -6.13 4.25
CA GLN A 62 1.09 -5.08 5.25
C GLN A 62 2.26 -4.18 4.87
N LEU A 63 2.14 -2.90 5.19
CA LEU A 63 3.21 -1.92 5.02
C LEU A 63 3.72 -1.46 6.38
N TYR A 64 5.04 -1.36 6.48
CA TYR A 64 5.76 -0.87 7.66
C TYR A 64 6.72 0.25 7.28
N GLN A 65 6.91 1.23 8.15
CA GLN A 65 7.79 2.36 7.91
C GLN A 65 8.58 2.72 9.18
N ASP A 66 9.78 3.25 9.01
CA ASP A 66 10.56 3.81 10.11
C ASP A 66 9.81 5.02 10.71
N PRO A 67 9.44 5.00 12.00
CA PRO A 67 8.71 6.10 12.62
C PRO A 67 9.51 7.41 12.72
N ASP A 68 10.84 7.34 12.61
CA ASP A 68 11.75 8.45 12.93
C ASP A 68 12.42 9.08 11.70
N GLY A 69 12.22 8.57 10.48
CA GLY A 69 12.56 9.40 9.31
C GLY A 69 12.77 8.76 7.95
N ASP A 70 12.91 7.44 7.79
CA ASP A 70 13.04 6.87 6.44
C ASP A 70 11.66 6.83 5.75
N PRO A 71 11.45 7.62 4.66
CA PRO A 71 10.17 7.63 3.98
C PRO A 71 9.91 6.35 3.19
N LEU A 72 10.89 5.46 2.99
CA LEU A 72 10.71 4.22 2.22
C LEU A 72 10.07 3.13 3.10
N PRO A 73 8.80 2.74 2.85
CA PRO A 73 8.20 1.65 3.58
C PRO A 73 8.68 0.29 3.05
N VAL A 74 8.49 -0.74 3.87
CA VAL A 74 8.68 -2.15 3.53
C VAL A 74 7.31 -2.82 3.42
N ALA A 75 7.10 -3.58 2.35
CA ALA A 75 5.92 -4.42 2.18
C ALA A 75 6.17 -5.84 2.68
N VAL A 76 5.24 -6.39 3.44
CA VAL A 76 5.28 -7.74 3.99
C VAL A 76 4.06 -8.51 3.55
N ARG A 77 4.29 -9.68 2.97
CA ARG A 77 3.25 -10.64 2.60
C ARG A 77 2.92 -11.52 3.79
N LEU A 78 1.65 -11.56 4.22
CA LEU A 78 1.20 -12.47 5.25
C LEU A 78 0.57 -13.73 4.64
N PRO A 79 0.97 -14.93 5.07
CA PRO A 79 0.34 -16.18 4.59
C PRO A 79 -1.09 -16.32 5.11
N VAL A 80 -1.89 -17.18 4.46
CA VAL A 80 -3.29 -17.47 4.83
C VAL A 80 -3.50 -17.91 6.29
N ASP A 81 -2.46 -18.44 6.94
CA ASP A 81 -2.46 -18.92 8.32
C ASP A 81 -1.84 -17.92 9.31
N ALA A 82 -1.58 -16.67 8.90
CA ALA A 82 -1.01 -15.65 9.77
C ALA A 82 -1.90 -15.41 11.01
N PRO A 83 -1.33 -15.48 12.24
CA PRO A 83 -2.13 -15.40 13.46
C PRO A 83 -2.71 -14.00 13.63
N GLU A 84 -3.95 -13.93 14.13
CA GLU A 84 -4.58 -12.67 14.53
C GLU A 84 -3.82 -12.02 15.68
N ASN A 85 -3.74 -10.69 15.65
CA ASN A 85 -3.09 -9.88 16.67
C ASN A 85 -4.02 -9.61 17.88
N GLN A 86 -4.38 -10.67 18.59
CA GLN A 86 -5.34 -10.59 19.71
C GLN A 86 -4.79 -9.85 20.94
N ASN A 87 -3.46 -9.71 21.04
CA ASN A 87 -2.78 -9.11 22.18
C ASN A 87 -2.29 -7.67 21.94
N GLY A 88 -2.63 -7.06 20.78
CA GLY A 88 -2.23 -5.69 20.47
C GLY A 88 -0.72 -5.50 20.36
N GLN A 89 -0.02 -6.42 19.69
CA GLN A 89 1.42 -6.39 19.45
C GLN A 89 1.79 -5.55 18.23
N GLY A 90 3.04 -5.08 18.20
CA GLY A 90 3.60 -4.24 17.15
C GLY A 90 3.68 -2.76 17.54
N LEU A 91 4.20 -1.96 16.61
CA LEU A 91 4.38 -0.53 16.79
C LEU A 91 3.42 0.24 15.88
N ALA A 92 2.65 1.16 16.43
CA ALA A 92 1.79 2.06 15.66
C ALA A 92 2.58 3.30 15.22
N HIS A 93 2.46 3.70 13.96
CA HIS A 93 3.14 4.91 13.49
C HIS A 93 2.44 6.16 14.06
N PRO A 94 3.16 7.08 14.74
CA PRO A 94 2.54 8.16 15.51
C PRO A 94 1.79 9.19 14.66
N GLN A 95 2.16 9.33 13.39
CA GLN A 95 1.56 10.32 12.47
C GLN A 95 0.46 9.75 11.57
N VAL A 96 0.38 8.42 11.42
CA VAL A 96 -0.55 7.81 10.47
C VAL A 96 -1.93 7.67 11.10
N LYS A 97 -2.92 8.31 10.49
CA LYS A 97 -4.32 8.24 10.92
C LYS A 97 -4.84 6.82 10.76
N ARG A 98 -5.61 6.40 11.75
CA ARG A 98 -6.38 5.15 11.68
C ARG A 98 -7.63 5.36 10.83
N LEU A 99 -7.61 4.89 9.59
CA LEU A 99 -8.73 5.03 8.65
C LEU A 99 -9.09 3.66 8.07
N ALA A 100 -10.39 3.39 7.94
CA ALA A 100 -10.88 2.26 7.16
C ALA A 100 -10.77 2.60 5.67
N ILE A 101 -10.61 1.58 4.83
CA ILE A 101 -10.55 1.76 3.38
C ILE A 101 -11.73 1.04 2.73
N ASP A 102 -12.62 1.84 2.13
CA ASP A 102 -13.62 1.37 1.18
C ASP A 102 -13.07 1.46 -0.24
N TRP A 103 -13.72 0.76 -1.18
CA TRP A 103 -13.23 0.65 -2.55
C TRP A 103 -14.23 1.18 -3.55
N THR A 104 -13.75 1.91 -4.55
CA THR A 104 -14.54 2.30 -5.72
C THR A 104 -13.83 1.85 -6.98
N VAL A 105 -14.54 1.10 -7.82
CA VAL A 105 -14.01 0.63 -9.08
C VAL A 105 -14.14 1.73 -10.12
N LYS A 106 -13.02 2.11 -10.74
CA LYS A 106 -12.98 2.99 -11.92
C LYS A 106 -12.24 2.30 -13.06
N GLN A 107 -12.23 2.94 -14.23
CA GLN A 107 -11.50 2.50 -15.42
C GLN A 107 -10.35 3.46 -15.65
N ASP A 108 -9.13 2.97 -15.49
CA ASP A 108 -7.92 3.70 -15.84
C ASP A 108 -7.68 3.65 -17.36
N PRO A 109 -7.07 4.69 -17.95
CA PRO A 109 -6.57 4.61 -19.31
C PRO A 109 -5.48 3.54 -19.41
N ASP A 110 -5.23 3.00 -20.60
CA ASP A 110 -4.21 1.94 -20.75
C ASP A 110 -2.79 2.46 -20.49
N ASN A 111 -2.55 3.73 -20.79
CA ASN A 111 -1.30 4.48 -20.59
C ASN A 111 -1.62 5.83 -19.95
N ILE A 112 -0.62 6.46 -19.31
CA ILE A 112 -0.73 7.81 -18.79
C ILE A 112 -0.83 8.78 -19.99
N PRO A 113 -1.76 9.75 -19.99
CA PRO A 113 -1.87 10.72 -21.08
C PRO A 113 -0.60 11.58 -21.21
N ASP A 114 -0.14 11.85 -22.44
CA ASP A 114 1.02 12.73 -22.75
C ASP A 114 0.76 14.23 -22.48
N VAL A 115 -0.22 14.57 -21.64
CA VAL A 115 -0.70 15.96 -21.49
C VAL A 115 0.09 16.65 -20.41
N VAL A 116 0.89 17.66 -20.78
CA VAL A 116 1.65 18.47 -19.83
C VAL A 116 0.72 19.37 -19.01
N GLY A 117 0.50 18.99 -17.75
CA GLY A 117 -0.07 19.85 -16.70
C GLY A 117 -1.24 19.20 -15.99
N LEU A 118 -1.30 19.39 -14.66
CA LEU A 118 -2.29 18.88 -13.69
C LEU A 118 -3.73 19.03 -14.20
N THR A 119 -4.15 18.10 -15.07
CA THR A 119 -5.56 17.90 -15.35
C THR A 119 -6.16 17.18 -14.16
N ASP A 120 -7.47 17.35 -13.94
CA ASP A 120 -8.18 16.58 -12.91
C ASP A 120 -7.95 15.06 -13.11
N GLU A 121 -7.81 14.62 -14.37
CA GLU A 121 -7.52 13.22 -14.73
C GLU A 121 -6.14 12.74 -14.25
N GLU A 122 -5.09 13.56 -14.37
CA GLU A 122 -3.77 13.22 -13.82
C GLU A 122 -3.80 13.17 -12.28
N GLY A 123 -4.48 14.12 -11.66
CA GLY A 123 -4.67 14.15 -10.21
C GLY A 123 -5.37 12.88 -9.71
N GLU A 124 -6.38 12.40 -10.43
CA GLU A 124 -7.03 11.13 -10.12
C GLU A 124 -6.06 9.94 -10.23
N LEU A 125 -5.19 9.89 -11.25
CA LEU A 125 -4.24 8.76 -11.40
C LEU A 125 -3.21 8.66 -10.27
N MET A 126 -2.93 9.77 -9.57
CA MET A 126 -2.07 9.82 -8.40
C MET A 126 -2.73 9.30 -7.12
N GLU A 127 -4.05 9.10 -7.10
CA GLU A 127 -4.76 8.61 -5.93
C GLU A 127 -4.31 7.21 -5.52
N SER A 128 -4.53 6.87 -4.26
CA SER A 128 -4.27 5.53 -3.73
C SER A 128 -5.20 4.50 -4.37
N LYS A 129 -4.64 3.45 -4.97
CA LYS A 129 -5.42 2.43 -5.70
C LYS A 129 -4.71 1.09 -5.79
N ILE A 130 -5.49 0.03 -5.96
CA ILE A 130 -5.02 -1.31 -6.34
C ILE A 130 -5.26 -1.52 -7.84
N ALA A 131 -4.30 -2.12 -8.52
CA ALA A 131 -4.29 -2.35 -9.95
C ALA A 131 -4.53 -1.06 -10.76
N GLY A 132 -4.89 -1.21 -12.04
CA GLY A 132 -5.00 -0.09 -12.96
C GLY A 132 -3.68 0.32 -13.59
N THR A 133 -3.60 1.59 -13.96
CA THR A 133 -2.38 2.19 -14.52
C THR A 133 -1.65 2.93 -13.41
N PRO A 134 -0.50 2.41 -12.96
CA PRO A 134 0.31 3.09 -11.95
C PRO A 134 0.74 4.47 -12.44
N TYR A 135 0.79 5.44 -11.54
CA TYR A 135 1.36 6.75 -11.86
C TYR A 135 2.89 6.66 -11.90
N TYR A 136 3.45 6.64 -13.11
CA TYR A 136 4.87 6.56 -13.42
C TYR A 136 5.35 7.82 -14.15
N THR A 137 6.41 8.43 -13.63
CA THR A 137 7.18 9.51 -14.26
C THR A 137 8.41 8.99 -15.01
N ASP A 138 8.87 7.78 -14.69
CA ASP A 138 9.95 7.06 -15.39
C ASP A 138 9.35 5.81 -16.06
N ASP A 139 9.59 5.66 -17.37
CA ASP A 139 8.71 4.96 -18.32
C ASP A 139 8.44 3.46 -18.10
N GLU A 140 9.12 2.74 -17.20
CA GLU A 140 8.91 1.29 -17.08
C GLU A 140 8.93 0.75 -15.63
N LEU A 141 8.11 -0.27 -15.40
CA LEU A 141 8.27 -1.18 -14.26
C LEU A 141 9.62 -1.89 -14.37
N PRO A 142 10.30 -2.20 -13.25
CA PRO A 142 11.47 -3.06 -13.31
C PRO A 142 11.15 -4.37 -14.06
N GLU A 143 12.10 -4.85 -14.87
CA GLU A 143 11.91 -6.09 -15.64
C GLU A 143 11.57 -7.25 -14.70
N GLY A 144 10.54 -8.03 -15.06
CA GLY A 144 10.04 -9.14 -14.23
C GLY A 144 9.14 -8.73 -13.07
N HIS A 145 8.85 -7.43 -12.88
CA HIS A 145 7.95 -6.97 -11.82
C HIS A 145 6.52 -6.75 -12.32
N THR A 146 5.56 -7.18 -11.50
CA THR A 146 4.14 -6.90 -11.66
C THR A 146 3.72 -5.80 -10.69
N TYR A 147 3.06 -4.76 -11.20
CA TYR A 147 2.44 -3.74 -10.35
C TYR A 147 1.26 -4.32 -9.55
N LEU A 148 1.20 -3.97 -8.27
CA LEU A 148 0.10 -4.38 -7.38
C LEU A 148 -0.79 -3.20 -7.00
N PHE A 149 -0.21 -2.18 -6.37
CA PHE A 149 -0.96 -1.03 -5.86
C PHE A 149 -0.06 0.16 -5.60
N GLN A 150 -0.67 1.34 -5.45
CA GLN A 150 -0.03 2.57 -5.05
C GLN A 150 -0.75 3.21 -3.85
N LEU A 151 0.01 3.94 -3.04
CA LEU A 151 -0.48 4.62 -1.85
C LEU A 151 0.10 6.04 -1.80
N ALA A 152 -0.79 7.03 -1.81
CA ALA A 152 -0.47 8.44 -1.62
C ALA A 152 -0.43 8.78 -0.12
N GLU A 153 0.23 9.89 0.23
CA GLU A 153 0.38 10.33 1.63
C GLU A 153 -0.95 10.70 2.29
N GLU A 154 -1.75 11.48 1.55
CA GLU A 154 -3.05 11.94 1.98
C GLU A 154 -4.16 10.97 1.55
N PRO A 155 -5.24 10.85 2.34
CA PRO A 155 -5.58 11.63 3.54
C PRO A 155 -5.03 11.04 4.86
N ALA A 156 -4.28 9.94 4.78
CA ALA A 156 -3.89 9.13 5.92
C ALA A 156 -2.72 9.71 6.75
N GLY A 157 -2.05 10.76 6.27
CA GLY A 157 -0.89 11.34 6.94
C GLY A 157 0.32 10.41 6.93
N LEU A 158 0.49 9.65 5.84
CA LEU A 158 1.70 8.87 5.60
C LEU A 158 2.84 9.82 5.19
N ASN A 159 4.09 9.39 5.34
CA ASN A 159 5.25 10.22 5.01
C ASN A 159 6.12 9.50 3.98
N PHE A 160 5.90 9.78 2.70
CA PHE A 160 6.68 9.30 1.56
C PHE A 160 7.59 10.39 0.98
N ALA A 161 7.69 11.54 1.66
CA ALA A 161 8.40 12.74 1.24
C ALA A 161 7.85 13.28 -0.10
N ASP A 162 6.56 13.64 -0.10
CA ASP A 162 5.82 14.22 -1.24
C ASP A 162 5.77 13.30 -2.49
N ARG A 163 5.85 11.99 -2.26
CA ARG A 163 5.88 10.94 -3.30
C ARG A 163 4.77 9.92 -3.11
N ILE A 164 4.58 9.07 -4.11
CA ILE A 164 3.66 7.94 -4.05
C ILE A 164 4.45 6.66 -3.81
N ALA A 165 4.02 5.87 -2.82
CA ALA A 165 4.57 4.53 -2.62
C ALA A 165 3.95 3.57 -3.64
N ILE A 166 4.77 3.01 -4.53
CA ILE A 166 4.37 2.02 -5.51
C ILE A 166 4.85 0.63 -5.09
N VAL A 167 3.92 -0.31 -4.97
CA VAL A 167 4.21 -1.69 -4.58
C VAL A 167 4.13 -2.60 -5.79
N THR A 168 5.18 -3.38 -5.98
CA THR A 168 5.34 -4.36 -7.06
C THR A 168 5.71 -5.72 -6.49
N MET A 169 5.56 -6.77 -7.30
CA MET A 169 5.97 -8.12 -6.97
C MET A 169 6.83 -8.68 -8.10
N ASP A 170 7.96 -9.29 -7.76
CA ASP A 170 8.82 -9.94 -8.75
C ASP A 170 8.33 -11.35 -9.13
N GLU A 171 9.08 -12.03 -10.01
CA GLU A 171 8.79 -13.40 -10.44
C GLU A 171 8.96 -14.45 -9.33
N THR A 172 9.69 -14.13 -8.26
CA THR A 172 9.86 -15.02 -7.09
C THR A 172 8.70 -14.88 -6.10
N GLY A 173 7.88 -13.85 -6.25
CA GLY A 173 6.77 -13.51 -5.38
C GLY A 173 7.15 -12.58 -4.23
N ASP A 174 8.35 -12.01 -4.25
CA ASP A 174 8.83 -11.03 -3.27
C ASP A 174 8.28 -9.64 -3.58
N LEU A 175 7.93 -8.90 -2.53
CA LEU A 175 7.32 -7.58 -2.63
C LEU A 175 8.39 -6.49 -2.57
N TYR A 176 8.25 -5.49 -3.43
CA TYR A 176 9.14 -4.34 -3.51
C TYR A 176 8.34 -3.05 -3.47
N VAL A 177 8.82 -2.08 -2.69
CA VAL A 177 8.27 -0.73 -2.67
C VAL A 177 9.27 0.25 -3.25
N ARG A 178 8.79 1.17 -4.08
CA ARG A 178 9.53 2.35 -4.53
C ARG A 178 8.71 3.61 -4.27
N LEU A 179 9.40 4.74 -4.12
CA LEU A 179 8.77 6.05 -3.99
C LEU A 179 8.94 6.82 -5.28
N GLN A 180 7.86 7.46 -5.75
CA GLN A 180 7.80 8.18 -7.01
C GLN A 180 7.28 9.59 -6.86
#